data_AF-A0A8H7VBH6-F1
#
_entry.id   AF-A0A8H7VBH6-F1
#
_cell.length_a   1.000
_cell.length_b   1.000
_cell.length_c   1.000
_cell.angle_alpha   90.00
_cell.angle_beta   90.00
_cell.angle_gamma   90.00
#
_symmetry.space_group_name_H-M   'P 1'
#
loop_
_entity.id
_entity.type
_entity.pdbx_description
1 polymer ?
#
loop_
_entity_poly.entity_id
_entity_poly.type
_entity_poly.pdbx_seq_one_letter_code
_entity_poly.pdbx_strand_id
1 'polypeptide(L)'
;MPLIIFGDGLKNKSQTKFKGLRSGVTDKLYRQLKRREKLGELLLVDINEFKTSKTCNSCFSNDLKNMRCGTDEKSSHIHQILICKRCNIFWNRDVMAAKNMLAISQSIWDGQGRPTVFKSLNATSNVVTSSHSSEEK
;
A
#
# COMPACT_ATOMS: atom_id res chain seq x y z
N MET A 1 20.03 -7.43 -4.49
CA MET A 1 18.85 -7.05 -5.30
C MET A 1 17.88 -6.26 -4.42
N PRO A 2 17.60 -4.98 -4.69
CA PRO A 2 16.63 -4.19 -3.92
C PRO A 2 15.19 -4.61 -4.24
N LEU A 3 14.35 -4.68 -3.21
CA LEU A 3 12.91 -4.90 -3.32
C LEU A 3 12.18 -3.55 -3.21
N ILE A 4 11.32 -3.25 -4.17
CA ILE A 4 10.46 -2.06 -4.16
C ILE A 4 9.02 -2.51 -4.18
N ILE A 5 8.25 -2.03 -3.20
CA ILE A 5 6.82 -2.28 -3.10
C ILE A 5 6.08 -1.05 -3.58
N PHE A 6 5.25 -1.22 -4.60
CA PHE A 6 4.52 -0.14 -5.24
C PHE A 6 3.01 -0.35 -5.08
N GLY A 7 2.35 0.67 -4.54
CA GLY A 7 0.90 0.66 -4.34
C GLY A 7 0.14 0.78 -5.67
N ASP A 8 -0.91 -0.01 -5.84
CA ASP A 8 -1.73 0.00 -7.06
C ASP A 8 -2.59 1.26 -7.22
N GLY A 9 -2.85 1.99 -6.13
CA GLY A 9 -3.61 3.24 -6.11
C GLY A 9 -2.93 4.37 -6.88
N LEU A 10 -1.65 4.20 -7.21
CA LEU A 10 -0.80 5.14 -7.93
C LEU A 10 -0.54 4.74 -9.40
N LYS A 11 -1.00 3.57 -9.84
CA LYS A 11 -0.81 3.07 -11.22
C LYS A 11 -1.78 3.69 -12.21
N ASN A 12 -1.32 3.92 -13.43
CA ASN A 12 -2.13 4.40 -14.57
C ASN A 12 -2.87 5.72 -14.26
N LYS A 13 -2.29 6.52 -13.35
CA LYS A 13 -2.86 7.79 -12.89
C LYS A 13 -2.09 8.95 -13.50
N SER A 14 -1.84 8.88 -14.82
CA SER A 14 -1.20 9.93 -15.61
C SER A 14 -1.84 11.31 -15.42
N GLN A 15 -3.15 11.34 -15.18
CA GLN A 15 -3.90 12.58 -14.98
C GLN A 15 -3.96 13.06 -13.53
N THR A 16 -3.61 12.23 -12.56
CA THR A 16 -3.62 12.64 -11.15
C THR A 16 -2.44 13.55 -10.86
N LYS A 17 -2.74 14.79 -10.48
CA LYS A 17 -1.76 15.78 -10.07
C LYS A 17 -1.53 15.64 -8.56
N PHE A 18 -0.30 15.36 -8.16
CA PHE A 18 0.10 15.67 -6.80
C PHE A 18 0.17 17.18 -6.63
N LYS A 19 -0.23 17.70 -5.47
CA LYS A 19 -0.23 19.14 -5.19
C LYS A 19 1.18 19.70 -5.42
N GLY A 20 1.30 20.70 -6.30
CA GLY A 20 2.58 21.33 -6.63
C GLY A 20 3.46 20.57 -7.62
N LEU A 21 3.02 19.43 -8.16
CA LEU A 21 3.77 18.65 -9.15
C LEU A 21 3.05 18.58 -10.51
N ARG A 22 3.82 18.32 -11.57
CA ARG A 22 3.28 18.06 -12.91
C ARG A 22 2.47 16.75 -12.90
N SER A 23 1.44 16.68 -13.75
CA SER A 23 0.71 15.43 -13.97
C SER A 23 1.63 14.34 -14.54
N GLY A 24 1.36 13.09 -14.18
CA GLY A 24 2.05 11.92 -14.75
C GLY A 24 3.43 11.61 -14.16
N VAL A 25 3.85 12.31 -13.10
CA VAL A 25 5.10 12.00 -12.37
C VAL A 25 5.10 10.56 -11.87
N THR A 26 3.98 10.09 -11.32
CA THR A 26 3.80 8.72 -10.83
C THR A 26 4.01 7.67 -11.92
N ASP A 27 3.38 7.87 -13.07
CA ASP A 27 3.49 6.96 -14.21
C ASP A 27 4.91 6.98 -14.82
N LYS A 28 5.59 8.14 -14.79
CA LYS A 28 7.00 8.22 -15.20
C LYS A 28 7.88 7.41 -14.23
N LEU A 29 7.68 7.56 -12.92
CA LEU A 29 8.41 6.82 -11.90
C LEU A 29 8.18 5.30 -12.06
N TYR A 30 6.92 4.87 -12.13
CA TYR A 30 6.57 3.45 -12.28
C TYR A 30 7.18 2.83 -13.54
N ARG A 31 7.16 3.54 -14.69
CA ARG A 31 7.82 3.07 -15.92
C ARG A 31 9.33 2.91 -15.77
N GLN A 32 10.00 3.81 -15.05
CA GLN A 32 11.43 3.68 -14.76
C GLN A 32 11.71 2.47 -13.86
N LEU A 33 10.90 2.26 -12.82
CA LEU A 33 11.01 1.08 -11.95
C LEU A 33 10.84 -0.22 -12.74
N LYS A 34 9.81 -0.30 -13.60
CA LYS A 34 9.61 -1.46 -14.48
C LYS A 34 10.76 -1.67 -15.48
N ARG A 35 11.38 -0.60 -15.98
CA ARG A 35 12.57 -0.72 -16.85
C ARG A 35 13.75 -1.33 -16.09
N ARG A 36 14.00 -0.86 -14.87
CA ARG A 36 15.09 -1.37 -14.00
C ARG A 36 14.83 -2.81 -13.55
N GLU A 37 13.58 -3.18 -13.29
CA GLU A 37 13.20 -4.56 -13.02
C GLU A 37 13.58 -5.48 -14.19
N LYS A 38 13.28 -5.08 -15.44
CA LYS A 38 13.65 -5.85 -16.64
C LYS A 38 15.16 -5.99 -16.85
N LEU A 39 15.94 -5.05 -16.35
CA LEU A 39 17.40 -5.11 -16.36
C LEU A 39 17.97 -5.97 -15.22
N GLY A 40 17.12 -6.50 -14.34
CA GLY A 40 17.55 -7.24 -13.16
C GLY A 40 18.20 -6.35 -12.10
N GLU A 41 17.91 -5.05 -12.08
CA GLU A 41 18.48 -4.13 -11.07
C GLU A 41 17.65 -4.08 -9.78
N LEU A 42 16.37 -4.49 -9.84
CA LEU A 42 15.44 -4.48 -8.71
C LEU A 42 14.30 -5.49 -8.91
N LEU A 43 13.61 -5.82 -7.82
CA LEU A 43 12.33 -6.53 -7.85
C LEU A 43 11.21 -5.53 -7.56
N LEU A 44 10.20 -5.46 -8.43
CA LEU A 44 9.07 -4.54 -8.27
C LEU A 44 7.80 -5.32 -7.95
N VAL A 45 7.34 -5.22 -6.71
CA VAL A 45 6.12 -5.89 -6.24
C VAL A 45 4.98 -4.91 -6.17
N ASP A 46 3.90 -5.26 -6.85
CA ASP A 46 2.68 -4.48 -6.84
C ASP A 46 1.74 -4.94 -5.73
N ILE A 47 1.29 -4.01 -4.89
CA ILE A 47 0.43 -4.32 -3.74
C ILE A 47 -0.85 -3.50 -3.80
N ASN A 48 -1.97 -4.20 -3.56
CA ASN A 48 -3.25 -3.54 -3.32
C ASN A 48 -3.22 -2.76 -2.00
N GLU A 49 -3.52 -1.46 -2.06
CA GLU A 49 -3.42 -0.55 -0.92
C GLU A 49 -4.59 -0.60 0.07
N PHE A 50 -5.54 -1.53 -0.10
CA PHE A 50 -6.76 -1.59 0.72
C PHE A 50 -6.46 -1.59 2.22
N LYS A 51 -7.03 -0.61 2.93
CA LYS A 51 -6.89 -0.34 4.37
C LYS A 51 -5.46 -0.10 4.88
N THR A 52 -4.45 -0.01 4.02
CA THR A 52 -3.05 0.22 4.44
C THR A 52 -2.89 1.53 5.22
N SER A 53 -3.56 2.61 4.81
CA SER A 53 -3.56 3.91 5.53
C SER A 53 -4.57 4.00 6.68
N LYS A 54 -5.32 2.93 6.97
CA LYS A 54 -6.39 2.89 7.98
C LYS A 54 -6.22 1.80 9.03
N THR A 55 -5.12 1.06 9.00
CA THR A 55 -4.82 -0.03 9.93
C THR A 55 -3.55 0.31 10.70
N CYS A 56 -3.56 0.20 12.02
CA CYS A 56 -2.35 0.43 12.80
C CYS A 56 -1.35 -0.70 12.52
N ASN A 57 -0.13 -0.36 12.12
CA ASN A 57 0.90 -1.35 11.81
C ASN A 57 1.35 -2.16 13.03
N SER A 58 1.26 -1.58 14.24
CA SER A 58 1.71 -2.24 15.48
C SER A 58 0.70 -3.23 16.06
N CYS A 59 -0.60 -2.93 16.01
CA CYS A 59 -1.63 -3.75 16.65
C CYS A 59 -2.69 -4.31 15.69
N PHE A 60 -2.55 -4.04 14.39
CA PHE A 60 -3.47 -4.44 13.31
C PHE A 60 -4.94 -4.06 13.51
N SER A 61 -5.22 -3.10 14.41
CA SER A 61 -6.56 -2.54 14.60
C SER A 61 -6.83 -1.39 13.63
N ASN A 62 -8.10 -1.26 13.23
CA ASN A 62 -8.60 -0.15 12.42
C ASN A 62 -9.06 1.07 13.28
N ASP A 63 -8.85 1.01 14.60
CA ASP A 63 -9.27 2.05 15.55
C ASP A 63 -8.32 3.26 15.54
N LEU A 64 -8.21 3.92 14.38
CA LEU A 64 -7.39 5.10 14.14
C LEU A 64 -8.26 6.35 14.03
N LYS A 65 -7.86 7.43 14.69
CA LYS A 65 -8.52 8.74 14.57
C LYS A 65 -7.53 9.77 14.03
N ASN A 66 -8.02 10.71 13.21
CA ASN A 66 -7.23 11.86 12.80
C ASN A 66 -6.92 12.72 14.04
N MET A 67 -5.69 13.22 14.13
CA MET A 67 -5.35 14.23 15.11
C MET A 67 -6.15 15.51 14.85
N ARG A 68 -6.62 16.15 15.90
CA ARG A 68 -7.30 17.45 15.85
C ARG A 68 -6.35 18.54 16.33
N CYS A 69 -6.39 19.70 15.68
CA CYS A 69 -5.66 20.89 16.06
C CYS A 69 -6.62 22.09 16.12
N GLY A 70 -6.55 22.85 17.21
CA GLY A 70 -7.46 23.97 17.52
C GLY A 70 -8.34 23.69 18.75
N THR A 71 -8.95 24.74 19.30
CA THR A 71 -10.00 24.65 20.34
C THR A 71 -11.30 24.09 19.73
N ASP A 72 -12.15 23.48 20.55
CA ASP A 72 -13.28 22.65 20.10
C ASP A 72 -14.18 23.31 19.03
N GLU A 73 -14.36 24.64 19.08
CA GLU A 73 -15.17 25.42 18.13
C GLU A 73 -14.53 25.62 16.75
N LYS A 74 -13.20 25.49 16.62
CA LYS A 74 -12.44 25.62 15.35
C LYS A 74 -11.48 24.46 15.13
N SER A 75 -11.86 23.26 15.55
CA SER A 75 -10.99 22.09 15.43
C SER A 75 -10.85 21.66 13.96
N SER A 76 -9.60 21.68 13.46
CA SER A 76 -9.24 21.18 12.14
C SER A 76 -8.59 19.80 12.26
N HIS A 77 -8.88 18.91 11.29
CA HIS A 77 -8.28 17.58 11.27
C HIS A 77 -6.93 17.62 10.54
N ILE A 78 -5.87 17.18 11.21
CA ILE A 78 -4.57 16.95 10.57
C ILE A 78 -4.63 15.59 9.89
N HIS A 79 -4.90 15.57 8.58
CA HIS A 79 -5.02 14.33 7.80
C HIS A 79 -3.74 13.48 7.81
N GLN A 80 -2.58 14.11 7.94
CA GLN A 80 -1.28 13.44 7.89
C GLN A 80 -0.99 12.60 9.15
N ILE A 81 -1.62 12.90 10.30
CA ILE A 81 -1.32 12.22 11.55
C ILE A 81 -2.55 11.48 12.09
N LEU A 82 -2.37 10.20 12.37
CA LEU A 82 -3.36 9.31 12.95
C LEU A 82 -2.92 8.89 14.35
N ILE A 83 -3.86 8.84 15.31
CA ILE A 83 -3.64 8.23 16.62
C ILE A 83 -4.38 6.90 16.70
N CYS A 84 -3.67 5.83 17.04
CA CYS A 84 -4.29 4.55 17.33
C CYS A 84 -4.85 4.54 18.75
N LYS A 85 -6.14 4.23 18.93
CA LYS A 85 -6.77 4.21 20.26
C LYS A 85 -6.43 2.98 21.11
N ARG A 86 -5.86 1.94 20.51
CA ARG A 86 -5.43 0.73 21.26
C ARG A 86 -4.01 0.84 21.79
N CYS A 87 -3.07 1.23 20.94
CA CYS A 87 -1.66 1.33 21.33
C CYS A 87 -1.19 2.76 21.63
N ASN A 88 -2.04 3.77 21.47
CA ASN A 88 -1.72 5.19 21.68
C ASN A 88 -0.52 5.71 20.89
N ILE A 89 -0.14 5.03 19.80
CA ILE A 89 0.93 5.46 18.89
C ILE A 89 0.38 6.51 17.91
N PHE A 90 1.16 7.57 17.72
CA PHE A 90 0.96 8.55 16.67
C PHE A 90 1.69 8.11 15.40
N TRP A 91 0.95 8.05 14.30
CA TRP A 91 1.43 7.61 13.01
C TRP A 91 1.37 8.75 12.01
N ASN A 92 2.47 9.01 11.30
CA ASN A 92 2.34 9.60 9.98
C ASN A 92 1.61 8.58 9.08
N ARG A 93 0.51 9.01 8.46
CA ARG A 93 -0.39 8.16 7.66
C ARG A 93 0.35 7.44 6.54
N ASP A 94 1.25 8.14 5.85
CA ASP A 94 1.95 7.61 4.68
C ASP A 94 3.04 6.62 5.12
N VAL A 95 3.77 6.93 6.20
CA VAL A 95 4.75 6.00 6.79
C VAL A 95 4.07 4.70 7.26
N MET A 96 2.92 4.82 7.92
CA MET A 96 2.15 3.66 8.38
C MET A 96 1.62 2.84 7.18
N ALA A 97 1.12 3.49 6.14
CA ALA A 97 0.69 2.82 4.92
C ALA A 97 1.84 2.05 4.26
N ALA A 98 3.03 2.66 4.15
CA ALA A 98 4.22 2.02 3.61
C ALA A 98 4.65 0.78 4.44
N LYS A 99 4.67 0.90 5.78
CA LYS A 99 4.95 -0.24 6.67
C LYS A 99 3.94 -1.37 6.52
N ASN A 100 2.66 -1.03 6.36
CA ASN A 100 1.62 -2.03 6.13
C ASN A 100 1.73 -2.72 4.77
N MET A 101 2.09 -1.99 3.71
CA MET A 101 2.40 -2.59 2.40
C MET A 101 3.56 -3.58 2.51
N LEU A 102 4.62 -3.23 3.24
CA LEU A 102 5.74 -4.14 3.52
C LEU A 102 5.30 -5.39 4.29
N ALA A 103 4.52 -5.22 5.37
CA ALA A 103 4.02 -6.34 6.16
C ALA A 103 3.13 -7.29 5.34
N ILE A 104 2.31 -6.76 4.42
CA ILE A 104 1.52 -7.57 3.49
C ILE A 104 2.44 -8.37 2.56
N SER A 105 3.44 -7.72 1.96
CA SER A 105 4.38 -8.39 1.05
C SER A 105 5.15 -9.51 1.74
N GLN A 106 5.64 -9.28 2.97
CA GLN A 106 6.34 -10.29 3.76
C GLN A 106 5.44 -11.48 4.07
N SER A 107 4.22 -11.22 4.55
CA SER A 107 3.25 -12.29 4.85
C SER A 107 2.90 -13.14 3.62
N ILE A 108 2.82 -12.54 2.42
CA ILE A 108 2.62 -13.28 1.18
C ILE A 108 3.86 -14.13 0.84
N TRP A 109 5.05 -13.55 0.99
CA TRP A 109 6.32 -14.23 0.73
C TRP A 109 6.53 -15.45 1.64
N ASP A 110 6.13 -15.33 2.90
CA ASP A 110 6.23 -16.39 3.91
C ASP A 110 5.13 -17.48 3.76
N GLY A 111 4.33 -17.42 2.69
CA GLY A 111 3.28 -18.40 2.40
C GLY A 111 2.01 -18.27 3.25
N GLN A 112 1.93 -17.27 4.13
CA GLN A 112 0.75 -17.01 4.98
C GLN A 112 -0.37 -16.28 4.22
N GLY A 113 -0.05 -15.78 3.02
CA GLY A 113 -0.96 -14.99 2.21
C GLY A 113 -1.19 -13.59 2.78
N ARG A 114 -2.23 -12.91 2.29
CA ARG A 114 -2.54 -11.54 2.74
C ARG A 114 -3.23 -11.56 4.12
N PRO A 115 -2.79 -10.74 5.09
CA PRO A 115 -3.45 -10.68 6.39
C PRO A 115 -4.93 -10.26 6.26
N THR A 116 -5.80 -10.87 7.07
CA THR A 116 -7.27 -10.69 7.01
C THR A 116 -7.70 -9.24 7.16
N VAL A 117 -7.01 -8.47 8.00
CA VAL A 117 -7.28 -7.04 8.22
C VAL A 117 -7.14 -6.19 6.95
N PHE A 118 -6.31 -6.65 5.99
CA PHE A 118 -6.08 -6.00 4.71
C PHE A 118 -6.83 -6.64 3.54
N LYS A 119 -7.65 -7.68 3.78
CA LYS A 119 -8.51 -8.27 2.75
C LYS A 119 -9.76 -7.42 2.55
N SER A 120 -10.12 -7.16 1.30
CA SER A 120 -11.46 -6.69 0.97
C SER A 120 -12.42 -7.87 1.08
N LEU A 121 -13.58 -7.67 1.71
CA LEU A 121 -14.63 -8.69 1.81
C LEU A 121 -15.16 -9.12 0.43
N ASN A 122 -14.91 -8.33 -0.61
CA ASN A 122 -15.40 -8.58 -1.97
C ASN A 122 -14.37 -9.30 -2.87
N ALA A 123 -13.18 -9.65 -2.35
CA ALA A 123 -12.17 -10.38 -3.11
C ALA A 123 -12.23 -11.88 -2.78
N THR A 124 -13.40 -12.48 -2.91
CA THR A 124 -13.53 -13.94 -2.97
C THR A 124 -13.22 -14.40 -4.39
N SER A 125 -12.18 -15.24 -4.47
CA SER A 125 -11.91 -16.24 -5.51
C SER A 125 -11.74 -15.73 -6.94
N ASN A 126 -10.49 -15.74 -7.42
CA ASN A 126 -10.12 -16.21 -8.75
C ASN A 126 -8.60 -16.40 -8.76
N VAL A 127 -8.14 -17.44 -8.06
CA VAL A 127 -6.83 -18.04 -8.37
C VAL A 127 -7.07 -18.88 -9.61
N VAL A 128 -6.88 -18.29 -10.80
CA VAL A 128 -6.68 -19.07 -12.00
C VAL A 128 -5.23 -19.52 -11.97
N THR A 129 -4.99 -20.73 -11.46
CA THR A 129 -3.76 -21.46 -11.75
C THR A 129 -3.78 -21.78 -13.24
N SER A 130 -2.99 -21.03 -14.01
CA SER A 130 -2.54 -21.49 -15.32
C SER A 130 -1.62 -22.68 -15.09
N SER A 131 -2.19 -23.89 -15.15
CA SER A 131 -1.42 -25.11 -15.35
C SER A 131 -0.99 -25.13 -16.82
N HIS A 132 0.28 -24.81 -17.06
CA HIS A 132 0.95 -25.18 -18.31
C HIS A 132 1.08 -26.70 -18.33
N SER A 133 0.28 -27.37 -19.16
CA SER A 133 0.58 -28.71 -19.64
C SER A 133 1.52 -28.57 -20.83
N SER A 134 2.77 -28.94 -20.61
CA SER A 134 3.71 -29.30 -21.67
C SER A 134 3.18 -30.57 -22.33
N GLU A 135 2.88 -30.54 -23.62
CA GLU A 135 2.84 -31.75 -24.44
C GLU A 135 3.97 -31.67 -25.46
N GLU A 136 4.97 -32.54 -25.23
CA GLU A 136 5.93 -32.98 -26.22
C GLU A 136 5.21 -33.89 -27.23
N LYS A 137 5.20 -33.51 -28.50
CA LYS A 137 5.70 -34.33 -29.62
C LYS A 137 5.66 -33.57 -30.94
#